data_AF-A0A846QL21-F1
#
_entry.id   AF-A0A846QL21-F1
#
_cell.length_a   1.000
_cell.length_b   1.000
_cell.length_c   1.000
_cell.angle_alpha   90.00
_cell.angle_beta   90.00
_cell.angle_gamma   90.00
#
_symmetry.space_group_name_H-M   'P 1'
#
loop_
_entity.id
_entity.type
_entity.pdbx_description
1 polymer ?
#
loop_
_entity_poly.entity_id
_entity_poly.type
_entity_poly.pdbx_seq_one_letter_code
_entity_poly.pdbx_strand_id
1 'polypeptide(L)'
;MIFSEIVSDLQQQLKRDLAQIRFLLKKNPAIGYSKIVEIGKNVGKKYNINLVVNFPKEGRIEEFDMYGKRDLSLIIDYEKKRFPIDRNIIKEKAKEILQDIKIEDAYMYEDKEGVRVFTDEWKIDILPHSVHIWTEFDEKVTKFCDWLLENVYEMKSKN
;
A
#
# COMPACT_ATOMS: atom_id res chain seq x y z
N MET A 1 -13.42 4.86 -6.40
CA MET A 1 -12.57 3.65 -6.52
C MET A 1 -11.79 3.54 -5.22
N ILE A 2 -11.70 2.34 -4.65
CA ILE A 2 -11.47 2.18 -3.20
C ILE A 2 -10.04 2.49 -2.75
N PHE A 3 -9.00 2.19 -3.53
CA PHE A 3 -7.61 2.56 -3.20
C PHE A 3 -7.46 4.08 -3.18
N SER A 4 -7.99 4.75 -4.21
CA SER A 4 -8.02 6.21 -4.30
C SER A 4 -8.71 6.86 -3.09
N GLU A 5 -9.82 6.27 -2.63
CA GLU A 5 -10.54 6.71 -1.42
C GLU A 5 -9.68 6.54 -0.15
N ILE A 6 -9.08 5.35 0.04
CA ILE A 6 -8.21 5.06 1.20
C ILE A 6 -7.04 6.04 1.27
N VAL A 7 -6.37 6.25 0.15
CA VAL A 7 -5.20 7.13 0.05
C VAL A 7 -5.58 8.59 0.28
N SER A 8 -6.70 9.05 -0.27
CA SER A 8 -7.22 10.40 -0.03
C SER A 8 -7.52 10.63 1.46
N ASP A 9 -8.19 9.68 2.11
CA ASP A 9 -8.48 9.73 3.54
C ASP A 9 -7.20 9.78 4.37
N LEU A 10 -6.21 8.95 4.03
CA LEU A 10 -4.91 8.93 4.69
C LEU A 10 -4.18 10.27 4.56
N GLN A 11 -4.09 10.81 3.34
CA GLN A 11 -3.43 12.08 3.07
C GLN A 11 -4.10 13.23 3.84
N GLN A 12 -5.43 13.26 3.90
CA GLN A 12 -6.18 14.26 4.67
C GLN A 12 -5.86 14.19 6.17
N GLN A 13 -5.83 12.99 6.76
CA GLN A 13 -5.49 12.83 8.19
C GLN A 13 -4.03 13.18 8.48
N LEU A 14 -3.09 12.72 7.66
CA LEU A 14 -1.67 13.05 7.81
C LEU A 14 -1.42 14.55 7.67
N LYS A 15 -2.08 15.22 6.71
CA LYS A 15 -1.99 16.67 6.52
C LYS A 15 -2.54 17.45 7.71
N ARG A 16 -3.67 17.00 8.27
CA ARG A 16 -4.28 17.62 9.46
C ARG A 16 -3.36 17.58 10.68
N ASP A 17 -2.69 16.46 10.90
CA ASP A 17 -1.78 16.26 12.05
C ASP A 17 -0.32 16.65 11.75
N LEU A 18 -0.01 17.21 10.57
CA LEU A 18 1.36 17.40 10.08
C LEU A 18 2.24 18.23 11.03
N ALA A 19 1.72 19.33 11.59
CA ALA A 19 2.46 20.16 12.53
C ALA A 19 2.87 19.38 13.79
N GLN A 20 1.96 18.54 14.32
CA GLN A 20 2.23 17.69 15.46
C GLN A 20 3.24 16.60 15.12
N ILE A 21 3.09 15.95 13.97
CA ILE A 21 4.04 14.93 13.47
C ILE A 21 5.45 15.51 13.39
N ARG A 22 5.63 16.68 12.76
CA ARG A 22 6.94 17.34 12.63
C ARG A 22 7.56 17.66 13.98
N PHE A 23 6.76 18.16 14.92
CA PHE A 23 7.21 18.43 16.29
C PHE A 23 7.67 17.15 17.00
N LEU A 24 6.89 16.07 16.90
CA LEU A 24 7.19 14.79 17.53
C LEU A 24 8.45 14.14 16.93
N LEU A 25 8.60 14.15 15.60
CA LEU A 25 9.79 13.61 14.93
C LEU A 25 11.08 14.32 15.37
N LYS A 26 11.04 15.66 15.45
CA LYS A 26 12.17 16.46 15.95
C LYS A 26 12.53 16.15 17.41
N LYS A 27 11.53 15.84 18.23
CA LYS A 27 11.72 15.51 19.65
C LYS A 27 12.24 14.08 19.84
N ASN A 28 11.61 13.12 19.16
CA ASN A 28 11.95 11.70 19.21
C ASN A 28 11.36 11.01 17.96
N PRO A 29 12.20 10.51 17.03
CA PRO A 29 11.75 9.85 15.81
C PRO A 29 10.77 8.69 16.05
N ALA A 30 10.96 7.89 17.11
CA ALA A 30 10.09 6.75 17.42
C ALA A 30 8.67 7.18 17.83
N ILE A 31 8.55 8.31 18.53
CA ILE A 31 7.24 8.87 18.91
C ILE A 31 6.54 9.46 17.69
N GLY A 32 7.27 10.21 16.85
CA GLY A 32 6.74 10.73 15.59
C GLY A 32 6.26 9.61 14.65
N TYR A 33 7.06 8.56 14.49
CA TYR A 33 6.69 7.37 13.73
C TYR A 33 5.45 6.68 14.32
N SER A 34 5.38 6.51 15.64
CA SER A 34 4.21 5.92 16.31
C SER A 34 2.92 6.69 16.02
N LYS A 35 2.97 8.04 15.97
CA LYS A 35 1.81 8.87 15.59
C LYS A 35 1.37 8.64 14.15
N ILE A 36 2.31 8.50 13.21
CA ILE A 36 2.01 8.19 11.81
C ILE A 36 1.36 6.80 11.68
N VAL A 37 1.90 5.81 12.40
CA VAL A 37 1.34 4.45 12.46
C VAL A 37 -0.07 4.46 13.03
N GLU A 38 -0.33 5.24 14.08
CA GLU A 38 -1.66 5.40 14.66
C GLU A 38 -2.66 5.97 13.66
N ILE A 39 -2.27 7.02 12.91
CA ILE A 39 -3.10 7.60 11.85
C ILE A 39 -3.42 6.56 10.77
N GLY A 40 -2.42 5.83 10.29
CA GLY A 40 -2.61 4.74 9.32
C GLY A 40 -3.60 3.69 9.81
N LYS A 41 -3.43 3.20 11.05
CA LYS A 41 -4.36 2.24 11.68
C LYS A 41 -5.78 2.78 11.76
N ASN A 42 -5.96 4.04 12.16
CA ASN A 42 -7.29 4.65 12.30
C ASN A 42 -7.99 4.82 10.96
N VAL A 43 -7.26 5.15 9.90
CA VAL A 43 -7.81 5.19 8.54
C VAL A 43 -8.15 3.78 8.07
N GLY A 44 -7.22 2.82 8.20
CA GLY A 44 -7.43 1.42 7.80
C GLY A 44 -8.66 0.77 8.43
N LYS A 45 -8.95 1.06 9.71
CA LYS A 45 -10.17 0.59 10.39
C LYS A 45 -11.47 0.95 9.66
N LYS A 46 -11.55 2.11 9.00
CA LYS A 46 -12.76 2.50 8.24
C LYS A 46 -13.05 1.58 7.06
N TYR A 47 -12.00 0.94 6.54
CA TYR A 47 -12.01 0.05 5.39
C TYR A 47 -11.78 -1.43 5.77
N ASN A 48 -11.77 -1.74 7.07
CA ASN A 48 -11.49 -3.09 7.60
C ASN A 48 -10.15 -3.68 7.13
N ILE A 49 -9.09 -2.86 7.09
CA ILE A 49 -7.72 -3.27 6.77
C ILE A 49 -6.72 -2.74 7.79
N ASN A 50 -5.55 -3.35 7.88
CA ASN A 50 -4.40 -2.72 8.50
C ASN A 50 -3.62 -1.93 7.44
N LEU A 51 -3.67 -0.60 7.55
CA LEU A 51 -2.96 0.31 6.66
C LEU A 51 -1.68 0.80 7.35
N VAL A 52 -0.54 0.58 6.69
CA VAL A 52 0.79 0.92 7.23
C VAL A 52 1.48 1.88 6.27
N VAL A 53 1.98 2.99 6.83
CA VAL A 53 2.86 3.93 6.14
C VAL A 53 4.31 3.53 6.41
N ASN A 54 5.06 3.24 5.36
CA ASN A 54 6.43 2.74 5.47
C ASN A 54 7.44 3.82 5.09
N PHE A 55 8.65 3.70 5.65
CA PHE A 55 9.80 4.56 5.34
C PHE A 55 11.02 3.69 5.06
N PRO A 56 11.10 3.04 3.87
CA PRO A 56 12.07 1.97 3.60
C PRO A 56 13.52 2.46 3.42
N LYS A 57 13.74 3.77 3.28
CA LYS A 57 15.06 4.38 3.13
C LYS A 57 15.22 5.48 4.18
N GLU A 58 16.45 5.67 4.66
CA GLU A 58 16.81 6.80 5.52
C GLU A 58 16.42 8.13 4.85
N GLY A 59 16.01 9.12 5.63
CA GLY A 59 15.57 10.42 5.10
C GLY A 59 14.10 10.46 4.66
N ARG A 60 13.46 9.32 4.38
CA ARG A 60 12.09 9.31 3.82
C ARG A 60 11.03 9.80 4.80
N ILE A 61 11.28 9.67 6.10
CA ILE A 61 10.35 10.15 7.14
C ILE A 61 10.40 11.68 7.29
N GLU A 62 11.42 12.35 6.78
CA GLU A 62 11.48 13.81 6.72
C GLU A 62 10.80 14.39 5.46
N GLU A 63 10.45 13.56 4.47
CA GLU A 63 9.77 13.97 3.23
C GLU A 63 8.26 14.14 3.42
N PHE A 64 7.87 15.16 4.21
CA PHE A 64 6.48 15.39 4.62
C PHE A 64 5.47 15.49 3.47
N ASP A 65 5.89 16.00 2.31
CA ASP A 65 5.01 16.13 1.13
C ASP A 65 4.65 14.79 0.49
N MET A 66 5.40 13.72 0.80
CA MET A 66 5.21 12.36 0.28
C MET A 66 4.35 11.47 1.19
N TYR A 67 3.87 12.01 2.31
CA TYR A 67 3.07 11.29 3.28
C TYR A 67 1.75 10.82 2.67
N GLY A 68 1.58 9.50 2.58
CA GLY A 68 0.42 8.87 1.93
C GLY A 68 0.44 8.95 0.40
N LYS A 69 1.57 9.32 -0.23
CA LYS A 69 1.73 9.33 -1.70
C LYS A 69 2.63 8.23 -2.24
N ARG A 70 3.25 7.45 -1.34
CA ARG A 70 4.10 6.31 -1.66
C ARG A 70 4.23 5.37 -0.47
N ASP A 71 4.86 4.23 -0.68
CA ASP A 71 5.35 3.31 0.36
C ASP A 71 4.26 2.86 1.36
N LEU A 72 3.19 2.24 0.86
CA LEU A 72 2.09 1.74 1.71
C LEU A 72 2.01 0.22 1.72
N SER A 73 1.67 -0.34 2.88
CA SER A 73 1.24 -1.73 3.00
C SER A 73 -0.23 -1.75 3.39
N LEU A 74 -1.03 -2.49 2.63
CA LEU A 74 -2.42 -2.79 2.96
C LEU A 74 -2.48 -4.27 3.31
N ILE A 75 -2.83 -4.59 4.55
CA ILE A 75 -3.08 -5.96 4.97
C ILE A 75 -4.59 -6.14 5.13
N ILE A 76 -5.15 -6.97 4.28
CA ILE A 76 -6.59 -7.13 4.10
C ILE A 76 -7.12 -8.23 5.02
N ASP A 77 -6.57 -9.44 4.93
CA ASP A 77 -7.07 -10.60 5.66
C ASP A 77 -5.97 -11.65 5.83
N TYR A 78 -5.40 -11.76 7.05
CA TYR A 78 -4.30 -12.68 7.36
C TYR A 78 -4.64 -14.16 7.10
N GLU A 79 -5.93 -14.53 7.10
CA GLU A 79 -6.38 -15.89 6.88
C GLU A 79 -6.34 -16.29 5.39
N LYS A 80 -6.36 -15.33 4.46
CA LYS A 80 -6.25 -15.62 3.03
C LYS A 80 -4.85 -16.15 2.69
N LYS A 81 -4.79 -17.43 2.29
CA LYS A 81 -3.56 -18.10 1.84
C LYS A 81 -3.44 -18.27 0.32
N ARG A 82 -4.52 -18.04 -0.44
CA ARG A 82 -4.57 -18.18 -1.90
C ARG A 82 -5.35 -17.03 -2.53
N PHE A 83 -4.99 -16.67 -3.76
CA PHE A 83 -5.78 -15.71 -4.53
C PHE A 83 -7.15 -16.31 -4.90
N PRO A 84 -8.22 -15.48 -4.96
CA PRO A 84 -9.52 -15.91 -5.44
C PRO A 84 -9.57 -16.06 -6.98
N ILE A 85 -8.52 -15.59 -7.68
CA ILE A 85 -8.36 -15.68 -9.13
C ILE A 85 -7.00 -16.28 -9.48
N ASP A 86 -6.84 -16.75 -10.72
CA ASP A 86 -5.55 -17.21 -11.22
C ASP A 86 -4.53 -16.05 -11.17
N ARG A 87 -3.35 -16.31 -10.59
CA ARG A 87 -2.30 -15.30 -10.45
C ARG A 87 -1.82 -14.77 -11.80
N ASN A 88 -1.93 -15.55 -12.88
CA ASN A 88 -1.61 -15.10 -14.23
C ASN A 88 -2.51 -13.96 -14.69
N ILE A 89 -3.77 -13.90 -14.25
CA ILE A 89 -4.67 -12.75 -14.52
C ILE A 89 -4.10 -11.48 -13.87
N ILE A 90 -3.59 -11.59 -12.65
CA ILE A 90 -2.92 -10.46 -11.95
C ILE A 90 -1.71 -9.99 -12.75
N LYS A 91 -0.88 -10.93 -13.24
CA LYS A 91 0.31 -10.63 -14.05
C LYS A 91 -0.04 -9.95 -15.37
N GLU A 92 -1.03 -10.47 -16.09
CA GLU A 92 -1.50 -9.90 -17.35
C GLU A 92 -2.03 -8.48 -17.14
N LYS A 93 -2.82 -8.27 -16.09
CA LYS A 93 -3.36 -6.96 -15.76
C LYS A 93 -2.29 -5.95 -15.34
N ALA A 94 -1.27 -6.40 -14.63
CA ALA A 94 -0.11 -5.58 -14.32
C ALA A 94 0.60 -5.11 -15.60
N LYS A 95 0.84 -6.02 -16.56
CA LYS A 95 1.47 -5.66 -17.86
C LYS A 95 0.63 -4.67 -18.66
N GLU A 96 -0.68 -4.88 -18.69
CA GLU A 96 -1.64 -3.99 -19.37
C GLU A 96 -1.57 -2.55 -18.83
N ILE A 97 -1.59 -2.38 -17.50
CA ILE A 97 -1.75 -1.07 -16.87
C ILE A 97 -0.42 -0.37 -16.63
N LEU A 98 0.55 -1.07 -16.03
CA LEU A 98 1.79 -0.43 -15.56
C LEU A 98 2.77 -0.21 -16.71
N GLN A 99 2.85 -1.17 -17.65
CA GLN A 99 3.78 -1.17 -18.79
C GLN A 99 5.26 -1.15 -18.35
N ASP A 100 6.17 -1.64 -19.20
CA ASP A 100 7.63 -1.62 -18.93
C ASP A 100 8.07 -2.17 -17.56
N ILE A 101 7.43 -3.27 -17.13
CA ILE A 101 7.68 -3.94 -15.85
C ILE A 101 8.26 -5.33 -16.00
N LYS A 102 8.96 -5.79 -14.97
CA LYS A 102 9.30 -7.20 -14.73
C LYS A 102 8.26 -7.81 -13.80
N ILE A 103 7.98 -9.10 -13.99
CA ILE A 103 7.01 -9.85 -13.20
C ILE A 103 7.57 -11.22 -12.85
N GLU A 104 7.46 -11.59 -11.59
CA GLU A 104 7.84 -12.91 -11.09
C GLU A 104 6.82 -13.45 -10.11
N ASP A 105 6.82 -14.77 -9.91
CA ASP A 105 6.14 -15.37 -8.77
C ASP A 105 6.87 -14.98 -7.49
N ALA A 106 6.13 -14.48 -6.50
CA ALA A 106 6.66 -14.18 -5.18
C ALA A 106 6.32 -15.34 -4.25
N TYR A 107 7.31 -16.13 -3.88
CA TYR A 107 7.12 -17.21 -2.91
C TYR A 107 7.28 -16.66 -1.49
N MET A 108 6.25 -16.81 -0.68
CA MET A 108 6.33 -16.65 0.77
C MET A 108 6.24 -18.02 1.45
N TYR A 109 6.66 -18.09 2.72
CA TYR A 109 6.53 -19.27 3.57
C TYR A 109 5.12 -19.90 3.51
N GLU A 110 5.03 -21.21 3.70
CA GLU A 110 3.77 -21.99 3.80
C GLU A 110 2.85 -21.94 2.56
N ASP A 111 3.37 -22.27 1.38
CA ASP A 111 2.59 -22.43 0.14
C ASP A 111 1.82 -21.18 -0.32
N LYS A 112 2.17 -20.00 0.21
CA LYS A 112 1.59 -18.72 -0.20
C LYS A 112 2.26 -18.26 -1.49
N GLU A 113 1.58 -18.51 -2.60
CA GLU A 113 1.95 -17.97 -3.91
C GLU A 113 1.49 -16.51 -4.03
N GLY A 114 2.44 -15.62 -4.30
CA GLY A 114 2.23 -14.21 -4.58
C GLY A 114 2.69 -13.83 -5.98
N VAL A 115 2.48 -12.57 -6.34
CA VAL A 115 3.01 -11.96 -7.57
C VAL A 115 3.84 -10.76 -7.17
N ARG A 116 5.07 -10.67 -7.68
CA ARG A 116 5.85 -9.44 -7.62
C ARG A 116 5.86 -8.76 -8.97
N VAL A 117 5.53 -7.47 -8.97
CA VAL A 117 5.68 -6.57 -10.11
C VAL A 117 6.76 -5.56 -9.77
N PHE A 118 7.73 -5.34 -10.64
CA PHE A 118 8.86 -4.48 -10.29
C PHE A 118 9.59 -3.89 -11.51
N THR A 119 10.36 -2.85 -11.24
CA THR A 119 11.42 -2.33 -12.10
C THR A 119 12.73 -2.38 -11.31
N ASP A 120 13.80 -1.78 -11.84
CA ASP A 120 15.05 -1.66 -11.10
C ASP A 120 14.96 -0.64 -9.93
N GLU A 121 13.90 0.20 -9.91
CA GLU A 121 13.74 1.27 -8.93
C GLU A 121 12.64 1.02 -7.89
N TRP A 122 11.60 0.28 -8.29
CA TRP A 122 10.40 0.10 -7.46
C TRP A 122 9.82 -1.30 -7.58
N LYS A 123 8.98 -1.67 -6.60
CA LYS A 123 8.25 -2.93 -6.64
C LYS A 123 6.88 -2.85 -5.97
N ILE A 124 5.99 -3.75 -6.36
CA ILE A 124 4.71 -4.02 -5.73
C ILE A 124 4.67 -5.52 -5.44
N ASP A 125 4.66 -5.88 -4.17
CA ASP A 125 4.53 -7.26 -3.71
C ASP A 125 3.03 -7.53 -3.44
N ILE A 126 2.43 -8.41 -4.24
CA ILE A 126 1.01 -8.77 -4.20
C ILE A 126 0.91 -10.15 -3.58
N LEU A 127 0.31 -10.25 -2.40
CA LEU A 127 0.10 -11.49 -1.67
C LEU A 127 -1.40 -11.74 -1.49
N PRO A 128 -1.83 -12.99 -1.25
CA PRO A 128 -3.24 -13.31 -1.03
C PRO A 128 -3.93 -12.50 0.08
N HIS A 129 -3.17 -12.08 1.09
CA HIS A 129 -3.66 -11.37 2.28
C HIS A 129 -3.28 -9.89 2.32
N SER A 130 -2.38 -9.44 1.45
CA SER A 130 -1.81 -8.09 1.53
C SER A 130 -1.24 -7.63 0.19
N VAL A 131 -1.17 -6.31 0.01
CA VAL A 131 -0.40 -5.68 -1.06
C VAL A 131 0.56 -4.67 -0.44
N HIS A 132 1.82 -4.70 -0.88
CA HIS A 132 2.87 -3.80 -0.44
C HIS A 132 3.40 -3.02 -1.63
N ILE A 133 3.27 -1.70 -1.59
CA ILE A 133 3.49 -0.80 -2.72
C ILE A 133 4.71 0.06 -2.39
N TRP A 134 5.83 -0.19 -3.04
CA TRP A 134 7.11 0.47 -2.80
C TRP A 134 7.44 1.44 -3.95
N THR A 135 6.50 2.32 -4.25
CA THR A 135 6.59 3.32 -5.33
C THR A 135 5.66 4.49 -5.04
N GLU A 136 5.78 5.56 -5.83
CA GLU A 136 4.86 6.69 -5.83
C GLU A 136 3.53 6.35 -6.52
N PHE A 137 2.45 6.94 -6.04
CA PHE A 137 1.10 6.69 -6.56
C PHE A 137 0.79 7.63 -7.72
N ASP A 138 1.34 7.32 -8.88
CA ASP A 138 0.92 7.92 -10.14
C ASP A 138 -0.43 7.35 -10.62
N GLU A 139 -0.93 7.81 -11.77
CA GLU A 139 -2.19 7.36 -12.34
C GLU A 139 -2.23 5.84 -12.60
N LYS A 140 -1.13 5.27 -13.10
CA LYS A 140 -1.06 3.85 -13.46
C LYS A 140 -1.02 2.97 -12.22
N VAL A 141 -0.21 3.32 -11.23
CA VAL A 141 -0.12 2.63 -9.93
C VAL A 141 -1.47 2.71 -9.22
N THR A 142 -2.08 3.89 -9.17
CA THR A 142 -3.40 4.09 -8.55
C THR A 142 -4.46 3.21 -9.22
N LYS A 143 -4.54 3.22 -10.55
CA LYS A 143 -5.48 2.41 -11.33
C LYS A 143 -5.26 0.91 -11.11
N PHE A 144 -4.01 0.46 -11.07
CA PHE A 144 -3.70 -0.95 -10.82
C PHE A 144 -4.07 -1.36 -9.40
N CYS A 145 -3.77 -0.54 -8.40
CA CYS A 145 -4.15 -0.80 -7.01
C CYS A 145 -5.67 -0.79 -6.80
N ASP A 146 -6.41 0.12 -7.45
CA ASP A 146 -7.87 0.09 -7.46
C ASP A 146 -8.40 -1.22 -8.03
N TRP A 147 -7.86 -1.68 -9.16
CA TRP A 147 -8.23 -2.97 -9.74
C TRP A 147 -7.92 -4.15 -8.82
N LEU A 148 -6.75 -4.16 -8.16
CA LEU A 148 -6.39 -5.20 -7.18
C LEU A 148 -7.38 -5.25 -6.02
N LEU A 149 -7.69 -4.10 -5.41
CA LEU A 149 -8.59 -4.06 -4.27
C LEU A 149 -9.98 -4.57 -4.63
N GLU A 150 -10.48 -4.25 -5.82
CA GLU A 150 -11.79 -4.71 -6.30
C GLU A 150 -11.79 -6.20 -6.70
N ASN A 151 -10.81 -6.64 -7.49
CA ASN A 151 -10.87 -7.94 -8.20
C ASN A 151 -10.08 -9.05 -7.50
N VAL A 152 -9.03 -8.71 -6.75
CA VAL A 152 -8.18 -9.68 -6.03
C VAL A 152 -8.57 -9.75 -4.55
N TYR A 153 -8.85 -8.60 -3.94
CA TYR A 153 -9.18 -8.52 -2.52
C TYR A 153 -10.68 -8.41 -2.25
N GLU A 154 -11.50 -8.34 -3.30
CA GLU A 154 -12.97 -8.31 -3.23
C GLU A 154 -13.51 -7.16 -2.36
N MET A 155 -12.72 -6.09 -2.21
CA MET A 155 -13.10 -4.91 -1.45
C MET A 155 -14.02 -4.03 -2.30
N LYS A 156 -15.23 -3.78 -1.81
CA LYS A 156 -16.21 -2.91 -2.46
C LYS A 156 -16.12 -1.51 -1.89
N SER A 157 -16.22 -0.50 -2.75
CA SER A 157 -16.47 0.87 -2.28
C SER A 157 -17.79 0.90 -1.50
N LYS A 158 -17.82 1.65 -0.41
CA LYS A 158 -19.06 1.91 0.31
C LYS A 158 -19.84 2.95 -0.51
N ASN A 159 -20.73 2.46 -1.39
CA ASN A 159 -21.76 3.29 -2.01
C ASN A 159 -22.59 4.00 -0.92
#